data_AF-A0A933K8B2-F1
#
_entry.id   AF-A0A933K8B2-F1
#
_cell.length_a   1.000
_cell.length_b   1.000
_cell.length_c   1.000
_cell.angle_alpha   90.00
_cell.angle_beta   90.00
_cell.angle_gamma   90.00
#
_symmetry.space_group_name_H-M   'P 1'
#
loop_
_entity.id
_entity.type
_entity.pdbx_description
1 polymer ?
#
loop_
_entity_poly.entity_id
_entity_poly.type
_entity_poly.pdbx_seq_one_letter_code
_entity_poly.pdbx_strand_id
1 'polypeptide(L)'
;TVWDKAARDSGTVATNSLSLMLLTVYYLWQGWRWSNERAVYLALFALASFYAYLRVTLVAENAEWSGAFAVTVNFAIYAAARHAARLELAVFERPLRHGSLIIPLVLLLFELRYLDVNRPMGSIVMLLASGAFYTTASLDASWRNLQYLAALFYNLGLFLAWYQVNSSGLQGYLTIVGATLLWIVQMNRDTLDRALASNLRLAGALLLVAGPFVKLLQTSSDTLALLNLGFWSALVGTAGVVLKIRIFLYSGGLFFLLDLAALVWLLYRSSGWMMIGFYVLLLGVLAIGVAALFERKRSAIESRIQELQEEMKSWE
;
A
#
# COMPACT_ATOMS: atom_id res chain seq x y z
N THR A 1 21.34 -2.57 42.27
CA THR A 1 20.22 -1.60 42.28
C THR A 1 19.65 -1.27 40.91
N VAL A 2 20.42 -1.20 39.80
CA VAL A 2 19.85 -1.16 38.43
C VAL A 2 19.49 -2.56 37.90
N TRP A 3 20.36 -3.54 38.11
CA TRP A 3 20.12 -4.93 37.71
C TRP A 3 18.96 -5.61 38.44
N ASP A 4 18.77 -5.32 39.74
CA ASP A 4 17.60 -5.80 40.51
C ASP A 4 16.28 -5.20 40.01
N LYS A 5 16.30 -3.96 39.49
CA LYS A 5 15.11 -3.33 38.94
C LYS A 5 14.76 -3.98 37.59
N ALA A 6 15.75 -4.17 36.72
CA ALA A 6 15.59 -4.88 35.45
C ALA A 6 15.11 -6.34 35.63
N ALA A 7 15.61 -7.05 36.65
CA ALA A 7 15.19 -8.42 36.96
C ALA A 7 13.78 -8.53 37.56
N ARG A 8 13.34 -7.54 38.37
CA ARG A 8 11.94 -7.48 38.85
C ARG A 8 10.98 -7.07 37.75
N ASP A 9 11.39 -6.14 36.89
CA ASP A 9 10.60 -5.68 35.76
C ASP A 9 10.43 -6.81 34.73
N SER A 10 11.45 -7.65 34.49
CA SER A 10 11.31 -8.81 33.59
C SER A 10 10.38 -9.91 34.12
N GLY A 11 10.40 -10.19 35.43
CA GLY A 11 9.51 -11.17 36.06
C GLY A 11 8.03 -10.76 36.02
N THR A 12 7.74 -9.48 36.23
CA THR A 12 6.35 -8.96 36.16
C THR A 12 5.83 -8.95 34.71
N VAL A 13 6.68 -8.56 33.75
CA VAL A 13 6.34 -8.59 32.32
C VAL A 13 6.03 -10.01 31.84
N ALA A 14 6.85 -10.99 32.21
CA ALA A 14 6.63 -12.39 31.83
C ALA A 14 5.30 -12.92 32.40
N THR A 15 5.01 -12.63 33.67
CA THR A 15 3.80 -13.11 34.36
C THR A 15 2.52 -12.52 33.75
N ASN A 16 2.52 -11.21 33.47
CA ASN A 16 1.37 -10.53 32.87
C ASN A 16 1.14 -10.98 31.41
N SER A 17 2.22 -11.15 30.65
CA SER A 17 2.19 -11.65 29.27
C SER A 17 1.60 -13.06 29.20
N LEU A 18 2.07 -13.96 30.08
CA LEU A 18 1.56 -15.32 30.19
C LEU A 18 0.07 -15.33 30.59
N SER A 19 -0.33 -14.47 31.53
CA SER A 19 -1.72 -14.37 31.98
C SER A 19 -2.67 -13.97 30.83
N LEU A 20 -2.29 -13.00 30.00
CA LEU A 20 -3.10 -12.58 28.85
C LEU A 20 -3.15 -13.65 27.74
N MET A 21 -2.04 -14.37 27.51
CA MET A 21 -2.04 -15.53 26.60
C MET A 21 -2.97 -16.64 27.11
N LEU A 22 -2.88 -17.00 28.39
CA LEU A 22 -3.74 -18.01 29.00
C LEU A 22 -5.21 -17.60 28.97
N LEU A 23 -5.52 -16.33 29.21
CA LEU A 23 -6.88 -15.80 29.06
C LEU A 23 -7.38 -15.91 27.62
N THR A 24 -6.54 -15.62 26.63
CA THR A 24 -6.88 -15.78 25.22
C THR A 24 -7.25 -17.23 24.91
N VAL A 25 -6.41 -18.19 25.33
CA VAL A 25 -6.65 -19.63 25.12
C VAL A 25 -7.90 -20.09 25.87
N TYR A 26 -8.08 -19.68 27.12
CA TYR A 26 -9.24 -20.01 27.94
C TYR A 26 -10.54 -19.55 27.28
N TYR A 27 -10.60 -18.31 26.80
CA TYR A 27 -11.80 -17.78 26.14
C TYR A 27 -12.05 -18.41 24.77
N LEU A 28 -11.02 -18.78 24.01
CA LEU A 28 -11.19 -19.56 22.77
C LEU A 28 -11.77 -20.95 23.08
N TRP A 29 -11.25 -21.62 24.11
CA TRP A 29 -11.77 -22.92 24.55
C TRP A 29 -13.23 -22.82 25.01
N GLN A 30 -13.58 -21.77 25.76
CA GLN A 30 -14.96 -21.52 26.16
C GLN A 30 -15.88 -21.25 24.96
N GLY A 31 -15.40 -20.45 24.00
CA GLY A 31 -16.10 -20.19 22.74
C GLY A 31 -16.39 -21.50 22.00
N TRP A 32 -15.42 -22.40 21.93
CA TRP A 32 -15.57 -23.71 21.30
C TRP A 32 -16.54 -24.62 22.08
N ARG A 33 -16.31 -24.78 23.39
CA ARG A 33 -17.02 -25.74 24.23
C ARG A 33 -18.50 -25.40 24.40
N TRP A 34 -18.84 -24.12 24.47
CA TRP A 34 -20.20 -23.63 24.72
C TRP A 34 -20.83 -22.90 23.55
N SER A 35 -20.17 -22.88 22.39
CA SER A 35 -20.63 -22.15 21.20
C SER A 35 -20.92 -20.67 21.49
N ASN A 36 -20.14 -20.05 22.38
CA ASN A 36 -20.38 -18.69 22.87
C ASN A 36 -19.53 -17.68 22.10
N GLU A 37 -20.17 -16.95 21.17
CA GLU A 37 -19.53 -15.92 20.35
C GLU A 37 -18.84 -14.83 21.19
N ARG A 38 -19.44 -14.44 22.34
CA ARG A 38 -18.88 -13.41 23.23
C ARG A 38 -17.53 -13.81 23.81
N ALA A 39 -17.32 -15.09 24.07
CA ALA A 39 -16.04 -15.58 24.55
C ALA A 39 -14.94 -15.37 23.50
N VAL A 40 -15.23 -15.57 22.21
CA VAL A 40 -14.24 -15.34 21.14
C VAL A 40 -13.88 -13.85 21.03
N TYR A 41 -14.85 -12.92 21.21
CA TYR A 41 -14.52 -11.48 21.28
C TYR A 41 -13.63 -11.15 22.48
N LEU A 42 -13.87 -11.73 23.66
CA LEU A 42 -13.02 -11.55 24.83
C LEU A 42 -11.61 -12.12 24.61
N ALA A 43 -11.48 -13.24 23.89
CA ALA A 43 -10.19 -13.78 23.49
C ALA A 43 -9.43 -12.80 22.57
N LEU A 44 -10.10 -12.22 21.58
CA LEU A 44 -9.50 -11.23 20.68
C LEU A 44 -9.10 -9.95 21.42
N PHE A 45 -9.90 -9.51 22.39
CA PHE A 45 -9.56 -8.39 23.25
C PHE A 45 -8.34 -8.70 24.14
N ALA A 46 -8.27 -9.90 24.72
CA ALA A 46 -7.12 -10.34 25.50
C ALA A 46 -5.85 -10.41 24.63
N LEU A 47 -5.95 -10.89 23.39
CA LEU A 47 -4.84 -10.94 22.43
C LEU A 47 -4.36 -9.53 22.03
N ALA A 48 -5.29 -8.60 21.75
CA ALA A 48 -4.93 -7.22 21.46
C ALA A 48 -4.28 -6.53 22.67
N SER A 49 -4.80 -6.79 23.87
CA SER A 49 -4.25 -6.29 25.14
C SER A 49 -2.85 -6.87 25.41
N PHE A 50 -2.64 -8.14 25.10
CA PHE A 50 -1.34 -8.81 25.16
C PHE A 50 -0.32 -8.13 24.25
N TYR A 51 -0.68 -7.90 22.99
CA TYR A 51 0.19 -7.19 22.06
C TYR A 51 0.51 -5.77 22.55
N ALA A 52 -0.51 -5.01 22.97
CA ALA A 52 -0.32 -3.65 23.48
C ALA A 52 0.60 -3.64 24.71
N TYR A 53 0.43 -4.61 25.63
CA TYR A 53 1.28 -4.77 26.80
C TYR A 53 2.73 -5.08 26.43
N LEU A 54 2.96 -6.07 25.55
CA LEU A 54 4.30 -6.40 25.06
C LEU A 54 4.94 -5.20 24.37
N ARG A 55 4.17 -4.44 23.60
CA ARG A 55 4.66 -3.26 22.88
C ARG A 55 5.19 -2.20 23.84
N VAL A 56 4.42 -1.90 24.89
CA VAL A 56 4.80 -0.91 25.91
C VAL A 56 6.01 -1.38 26.74
N THR A 57 6.16 -2.68 26.97
CA THR A 57 7.13 -3.22 27.93
C THR A 57 8.43 -3.76 27.32
N LEU A 58 8.36 -4.42 26.18
CA LEU A 58 9.51 -5.14 25.57
C LEU A 58 9.99 -4.52 24.27
N VAL A 59 9.08 -3.96 23.46
CA VAL A 59 9.38 -3.66 22.05
C VAL A 59 9.73 -2.19 21.82
N ALA A 60 9.76 -1.35 22.86
CA ALA A 60 10.10 0.07 22.74
C ALA A 60 11.44 0.32 22.01
N GLU A 61 12.39 -0.62 22.08
CA GLU A 61 13.69 -0.50 21.39
C GLU A 61 13.66 -0.87 19.90
N ASN A 62 12.70 -1.70 19.45
CA ASN A 62 12.65 -2.28 18.10
C ASN A 62 11.29 -2.04 17.42
N ALA A 63 10.93 -0.78 17.21
CA ALA A 63 9.66 -0.35 16.60
C ALA A 63 9.36 -0.92 15.21
N GLU A 64 10.37 -1.38 14.48
CA GLU A 64 10.20 -1.94 13.14
C GLU A 64 9.52 -3.31 13.16
N TRP A 65 9.85 -4.15 14.14
CA TRP A 65 9.32 -5.51 14.24
C TRP A 65 7.89 -5.55 14.79
N SER A 66 7.48 -4.52 15.56
CA SER A 66 6.12 -4.46 16.12
C SER A 66 5.07 -4.35 15.01
N GLY A 67 5.29 -3.44 14.05
CA GLY A 67 4.39 -3.24 12.92
C GLY A 67 4.23 -4.49 12.06
N ALA A 68 5.35 -5.16 11.74
CA ALA A 68 5.32 -6.41 10.97
C ALA A 68 4.61 -7.54 11.73
N PHE A 69 4.84 -7.66 13.05
CA PHE A 69 4.17 -8.65 13.89
C PHE A 69 2.66 -8.40 13.97
N ALA A 70 2.25 -7.16 14.24
CA ALA A 70 0.85 -6.74 14.29
C ALA A 70 0.08 -7.11 13.02
N VAL A 71 0.68 -6.82 11.87
CA VAL A 71 0.13 -7.15 10.55
C VAL A 71 0.02 -8.65 10.37
N THR A 72 1.07 -9.40 10.71
CA THR A 72 1.09 -10.86 10.57
C THR A 72 -0.01 -11.50 11.40
N VAL A 73 -0.19 -11.04 12.65
CA VAL A 73 -1.28 -11.48 13.53
C VAL A 73 -2.65 -11.15 12.92
N ASN A 74 -2.83 -9.95 12.36
CA ASN A 74 -4.10 -9.58 11.70
C ASN A 74 -4.42 -10.47 10.48
N PHE A 75 -3.43 -10.72 9.61
CA PHE A 75 -3.60 -11.65 8.50
C PHE A 75 -3.89 -13.08 8.98
N ALA A 76 -3.25 -13.53 10.08
CA ALA A 76 -3.51 -14.84 10.66
C ALA A 76 -4.95 -14.95 11.21
N ILE A 77 -5.45 -13.92 11.91
CA ILE A 77 -6.83 -13.88 12.41
C ILE A 77 -7.82 -13.87 11.25
N TYR A 78 -7.55 -13.10 10.19
CA TYR A 78 -8.39 -13.06 8.99
C TYR A 78 -8.41 -14.40 8.24
N ALA A 79 -7.25 -15.03 8.09
CA ALA A 79 -7.14 -16.37 7.51
C ALA A 79 -7.90 -17.42 8.36
N ALA A 80 -7.79 -17.33 9.69
CA ALA A 80 -8.55 -18.16 10.62
C ALA A 80 -10.06 -17.94 10.48
N ALA A 81 -10.51 -16.69 10.31
CA ALA A 81 -11.92 -16.37 10.05
C ALA A 81 -12.42 -17.05 8.77
N ARG A 82 -11.63 -16.98 7.69
CA ARG A 82 -11.96 -17.61 6.41
C ARG A 82 -11.97 -19.13 6.50
N HIS A 83 -11.05 -19.72 7.27
CA HIS A 83 -11.03 -21.15 7.50
C HIS A 83 -12.22 -21.61 8.36
N ALA A 84 -12.57 -20.85 9.40
CA ALA A 84 -13.75 -21.09 10.21
C ALA A 84 -15.04 -21.03 9.39
N ALA A 85 -15.15 -20.08 8.45
CA ALA A 85 -16.29 -19.98 7.52
C ALA A 85 -16.41 -21.24 6.65
N ARG A 86 -15.29 -21.77 6.12
CA ARG A 86 -15.28 -23.01 5.32
C ARG A 86 -15.69 -24.25 6.11
N LEU A 87 -15.45 -24.25 7.41
CA LEU A 87 -15.83 -25.32 8.34
C LEU A 87 -17.22 -25.08 8.96
N GLU A 88 -17.95 -24.05 8.53
CA GLU A 88 -19.26 -23.66 9.06
C GLU A 88 -19.27 -23.38 10.58
N LEU A 89 -18.13 -22.97 11.12
CA LEU A 89 -17.97 -22.64 12.54
C LEU A 89 -18.42 -21.20 12.82
N ALA A 90 -19.73 -20.97 12.74
CA ALA A 90 -20.35 -19.63 12.86
C ALA A 90 -19.95 -18.88 14.14
N VAL A 91 -19.69 -19.60 15.24
CA VAL A 91 -19.26 -19.06 16.54
C VAL A 91 -17.91 -18.33 16.43
N PHE A 92 -17.02 -18.79 15.55
CA PHE A 92 -15.69 -18.22 15.35
C PHE A 92 -15.64 -17.26 14.17
N GLU A 93 -16.40 -17.52 13.11
CA GLU A 93 -16.36 -16.74 11.89
C GLU A 93 -16.60 -15.24 12.16
N ARG A 94 -17.74 -14.90 12.77
CA ARG A 94 -18.13 -13.50 12.95
C ARG A 94 -17.15 -12.74 13.84
N PRO A 95 -16.74 -13.23 15.02
CA PRO A 95 -15.78 -12.52 15.86
C PRO A 95 -14.42 -12.38 15.23
N LEU A 96 -13.89 -13.44 14.61
CA LEU A 96 -12.57 -13.36 13.97
C LEU A 96 -12.60 -12.37 12.80
N ARG A 97 -13.66 -12.36 12.00
CA ARG A 97 -13.83 -11.41 10.90
C ARG A 97 -13.90 -9.97 11.41
N HIS A 98 -14.78 -9.66 12.36
CA HIS A 98 -14.89 -8.30 12.91
C HIS A 98 -13.63 -7.88 13.67
N GLY A 99 -13.06 -8.79 14.46
CA GLY A 99 -11.83 -8.55 15.21
C GLY A 99 -10.66 -8.23 14.30
N SER A 100 -10.47 -9.00 13.22
CA SER A 100 -9.42 -8.73 12.25
C SER A 100 -9.53 -7.34 11.58
N LEU A 101 -10.74 -6.78 11.47
CA LEU A 101 -10.95 -5.44 10.93
C LEU A 101 -10.71 -4.33 11.96
N ILE A 102 -10.91 -4.59 13.24
CA ILE A 102 -10.79 -3.59 14.32
C ILE A 102 -9.39 -3.56 14.91
N ILE A 103 -8.73 -4.71 15.06
CA ILE A 103 -7.41 -4.81 15.69
C ILE A 103 -6.38 -3.89 15.00
N PRO A 104 -6.22 -3.84 13.65
CA PRO A 104 -5.26 -2.94 13.02
C PRO A 104 -5.48 -1.47 13.43
N LEU A 105 -6.74 -1.03 13.57
CA LEU A 105 -7.07 0.33 14.02
C LEU A 105 -6.62 0.57 15.45
N VAL A 106 -6.91 -0.37 16.36
CA VAL A 106 -6.52 -0.28 17.76
C VAL A 106 -5.00 -0.23 17.89
N LEU A 107 -4.30 -1.12 17.19
CA LEU A 107 -2.84 -1.15 17.19
C LEU A 107 -2.25 0.15 16.65
N LEU A 108 -2.85 0.71 15.62
CA LEU A 108 -2.45 1.99 15.07
C LEU A 108 -2.69 3.15 16.04
N LEU A 109 -3.79 3.17 16.79
CA LEU A 109 -4.03 4.16 17.84
C LEU A 109 -2.95 4.10 18.94
N PHE A 110 -2.47 2.90 19.28
CA PHE A 110 -1.34 2.76 20.20
C PHE A 110 -0.04 3.26 19.59
N GLU A 111 0.25 2.94 18.33
CA GLU A 111 1.47 3.38 17.64
C GLU A 111 1.48 4.89 17.35
N LEU A 112 0.31 5.54 17.17
CA LEU A 112 0.22 7.00 17.05
C LEU A 112 0.81 7.72 18.28
N ARG A 113 0.72 7.12 19.48
CA ARG A 113 1.33 7.67 20.69
C ARG A 113 2.85 7.58 20.69
N TYR A 114 3.39 6.58 19.99
CA TYR A 114 4.82 6.28 19.89
C TYR A 114 5.37 6.56 18.50
N LEU A 115 4.69 7.40 17.73
CA LEU A 115 5.14 7.85 16.42
C LEU A 115 6.37 8.73 16.63
N ASP A 116 7.52 8.06 16.74
CA ASP A 116 8.80 8.71 16.76
C ASP A 116 9.07 9.19 15.34
N VAL A 117 8.87 10.49 15.15
CA VAL A 117 9.16 11.19 13.89
C VAL A 117 10.62 10.96 13.47
N ASN A 118 11.52 10.64 14.41
CA ASN A 118 12.92 10.38 14.13
C ASN A 118 13.20 8.93 13.66
N ARG A 119 12.26 7.99 13.85
CA ARG A 119 12.38 6.58 13.43
C ARG A 119 11.07 6.04 12.84
N PRO A 120 10.53 6.63 11.76
CA PRO A 120 9.19 6.33 11.28
C PRO A 120 9.06 5.00 10.52
N MET A 121 10.16 4.25 10.31
CA MET A 121 10.16 3.04 9.48
C MET A 121 9.14 1.99 9.95
N GLY A 122 9.04 1.75 11.26
CA GLY A 122 8.04 0.84 11.82
C GLY A 122 6.60 1.30 11.56
N SER A 123 6.34 2.61 11.71
CA SER A 123 5.04 3.21 11.42
C SER A 123 4.69 3.15 9.92
N ILE A 124 5.67 3.40 9.04
CA ILE A 124 5.51 3.29 7.58
C ILE A 124 5.12 1.85 7.21
N VAL A 125 5.89 0.86 7.67
CA VAL A 125 5.62 -0.56 7.37
C VAL A 125 4.24 -0.95 7.87
N MET A 126 3.89 -0.58 9.11
CA MET A 126 2.57 -0.88 9.68
C MET A 126 1.43 -0.25 8.86
N LEU A 127 1.55 1.01 8.45
CA LEU A 127 0.54 1.71 7.65
C LEU A 127 0.37 1.07 6.28
N LEU A 128 1.46 0.83 5.55
CA LEU A 128 1.42 0.21 4.22
C LEU A 128 0.83 -1.21 4.29
N ALA A 129 1.22 -1.98 5.30
CA ALA A 129 0.72 -3.32 5.49
C ALA A 129 -0.75 -3.37 5.96
N SER A 130 -1.19 -2.38 6.74
CA SER A 130 -2.61 -2.18 7.05
C SER A 130 -3.38 -1.84 5.76
N GLY A 131 -2.84 -0.98 4.91
CA GLY A 131 -3.39 -0.71 3.57
C GLY A 131 -3.57 -1.98 2.74
N ALA A 132 -2.55 -2.84 2.72
CA ALA A 132 -2.60 -4.14 2.04
C ALA A 132 -3.67 -5.06 2.63
N PHE A 133 -3.74 -5.14 3.96
CA PHE A 133 -4.75 -5.91 4.67
C PHE A 133 -6.16 -5.47 4.27
N TYR A 134 -6.50 -4.18 4.39
CA TYR A 134 -7.83 -3.69 4.05
C TYR A 134 -8.14 -3.81 2.56
N THR A 135 -7.14 -3.74 1.69
CA THR A 135 -7.31 -4.04 0.26
C THR A 135 -7.76 -5.50 0.09
N THR A 136 -7.05 -6.45 0.69
CA THR A 136 -7.42 -7.88 0.60
C THR A 136 -8.79 -8.18 1.20
N ALA A 137 -9.09 -7.62 2.38
CA ALA A 137 -10.39 -7.76 3.03
C ALA A 137 -11.53 -7.14 2.21
N SER A 138 -11.26 -6.02 1.52
CA SER A 138 -12.27 -5.38 0.65
C SER A 138 -12.62 -6.21 -0.59
N LEU A 139 -11.64 -6.92 -1.16
CA LEU A 139 -11.84 -7.78 -2.32
C LEU A 139 -12.70 -9.00 -1.96
N ASP A 140 -12.51 -9.55 -0.76
CA ASP A 140 -13.24 -10.73 -0.29
C ASP A 140 -14.65 -10.37 0.23
N ALA A 141 -14.77 -9.25 0.97
CA ALA A 141 -16.06 -8.83 1.55
C ALA A 141 -16.93 -8.01 0.59
N SER A 142 -16.39 -7.50 -0.53
CA SER A 142 -17.01 -6.51 -1.41
C SER A 142 -17.41 -5.19 -0.72
N TRP A 143 -16.81 -4.89 0.44
CA TRP A 143 -17.13 -3.70 1.23
C TRP A 143 -16.31 -2.50 0.77
N ARG A 144 -16.96 -1.57 0.07
CA ARG A 144 -16.33 -0.33 -0.45
C ARG A 144 -15.68 0.51 0.65
N ASN A 145 -16.26 0.55 1.85
CA ASN A 145 -15.71 1.32 2.97
C ASN A 145 -14.29 0.89 3.35
N LEU A 146 -13.97 -0.40 3.21
CA LEU A 146 -12.62 -0.92 3.47
C LEU A 146 -11.60 -0.45 2.44
N GLN A 147 -12.03 -0.18 1.19
CA GLN A 147 -11.15 0.38 0.15
C GLN A 147 -10.73 1.80 0.48
N TYR A 148 -11.65 2.63 0.99
CA TYR A 148 -11.31 3.98 1.45
C TYR A 148 -10.35 3.97 2.63
N LEU A 149 -10.53 3.01 3.54
CA LEU A 149 -9.66 2.81 4.68
C LEU A 149 -8.25 2.36 4.23
N ALA A 150 -8.18 1.46 3.24
CA ALA A 150 -6.92 1.06 2.62
C ALA A 150 -6.20 2.24 1.95
N ALA A 151 -6.93 3.09 1.22
CA ALA A 151 -6.42 4.32 0.63
C ALA A 151 -5.87 5.28 1.68
N LEU A 152 -6.61 5.49 2.76
CA LEU A 152 -6.13 6.31 3.86
C LEU A 152 -4.79 5.78 4.40
N PHE A 153 -4.69 4.48 4.67
CA PHE A 153 -3.46 3.89 5.22
C PHE A 153 -2.28 3.91 4.26
N TYR A 154 -2.49 3.62 2.97
CA TYR A 154 -1.44 3.76 1.97
C TYR A 154 -0.95 5.21 1.86
N ASN A 155 -1.84 6.20 1.88
CA ASN A 155 -1.42 7.61 1.82
C ASN A 155 -0.62 8.03 3.04
N LEU A 156 -1.09 7.68 4.23
CA LEU A 156 -0.38 8.01 5.46
C LEU A 156 1.01 7.33 5.49
N GLY A 157 1.09 6.06 5.09
CA GLY A 157 2.36 5.33 5.01
C GLY A 157 3.34 5.95 4.00
N LEU A 158 2.85 6.25 2.80
CA LEU A 158 3.65 6.90 1.75
C LEU A 158 4.02 8.35 2.10
N PHE A 159 3.15 9.09 2.79
CA PHE A 159 3.43 10.43 3.31
C PHE A 159 4.58 10.39 4.31
N LEU A 160 4.54 9.48 5.29
CA LEU A 160 5.63 9.33 6.26
C LEU A 160 6.92 8.87 5.58
N ALA A 161 6.85 7.98 4.59
CA ALA A 161 8.02 7.56 3.82
C ALA A 161 8.63 8.74 3.03
N TRP A 162 7.80 9.55 2.38
CA TRP A 162 8.23 10.77 1.70
C TRP A 162 8.89 11.76 2.66
N TYR A 163 8.26 11.99 3.83
CA TYR A 163 8.78 12.87 4.86
C TYR A 163 10.16 12.40 5.36
N GLN A 164 10.34 11.09 5.57
CA GLN A 164 11.60 10.52 6.04
C GLN A 164 12.74 10.63 5.03
N VAL A 165 12.46 10.47 3.74
CA VAL A 165 13.48 10.58 2.68
C VAL A 165 14.02 12.01 2.56
N ASN A 166 13.47 12.98 3.30
CA ASN A 166 13.85 14.40 3.31
C ASN A 166 13.94 14.94 1.88
N SER A 167 13.08 14.45 0.98
CA SER A 167 12.85 15.13 -0.27
C SER A 167 12.09 16.39 0.09
N SER A 168 12.82 17.46 0.38
CA SER A 168 12.37 18.79 0.83
C SER A 168 11.35 19.48 -0.09
N GLY A 169 10.97 18.79 -1.16
CA GLY A 169 10.04 19.22 -2.16
C GLY A 169 8.66 18.58 -2.03
N LEU A 170 7.63 19.42 -1.90
CA LEU A 170 6.20 19.07 -2.02
C LEU A 170 5.93 18.21 -3.27
N GLN A 171 6.76 18.35 -4.31
CA GLN A 171 6.69 17.63 -5.57
C GLN A 171 6.58 16.11 -5.40
N GLY A 172 7.41 15.51 -4.54
CA GLY A 172 7.39 14.05 -4.35
C GLY A 172 6.07 13.55 -3.75
N TYR A 173 5.46 14.36 -2.88
CA TYR A 173 4.18 14.03 -2.27
C TYR A 173 3.00 14.17 -3.24
N LEU A 174 3.04 15.14 -4.16
CA LEU A 174 2.01 15.28 -5.20
C LEU A 174 1.87 13.99 -6.03
N THR A 175 2.97 13.28 -6.27
CA THR A 175 2.95 12.00 -6.98
C THR A 175 2.15 10.93 -6.23
N ILE A 176 2.35 10.83 -4.92
CA ILE A 176 1.64 9.89 -4.03
C ILE A 176 0.14 10.20 -3.99
N VAL A 177 -0.21 11.48 -3.85
CA VAL A 177 -1.61 11.93 -3.84
C VAL A 177 -2.28 11.64 -5.19
N GLY A 178 -1.58 11.94 -6.30
CA GLY A 178 -2.07 11.67 -7.65
C GLY A 178 -2.33 10.18 -7.90
N ALA A 179 -1.38 9.31 -7.51
CA ALA A 179 -1.53 7.86 -7.62
C ALA A 179 -2.73 7.32 -6.82
N THR A 180 -2.92 7.83 -5.60
CA THR A 180 -4.08 7.47 -4.79
C THR A 180 -5.38 7.91 -5.44
N LEU A 181 -5.44 9.15 -5.92
CA LEU A 181 -6.66 9.68 -6.52
C LEU A 181 -7.09 8.81 -7.71
N LEU A 182 -6.14 8.40 -8.55
CA LEU A 182 -6.38 7.47 -9.66
C LEU A 182 -6.88 6.11 -9.17
N TRP A 183 -6.28 5.58 -8.11
CA TRP A 183 -6.69 4.31 -7.52
C TRP A 183 -8.12 4.36 -6.99
N ILE A 184 -8.48 5.41 -6.23
CA ILE A 184 -9.84 5.63 -5.71
C ILE A 184 -10.85 5.73 -6.85
N VAL A 185 -10.54 6.47 -7.91
CA VAL A 185 -11.44 6.59 -9.07
C VAL A 185 -11.61 5.26 -9.79
N GLN A 186 -10.53 4.49 -9.93
CA GLN A 186 -10.61 3.18 -10.57
C GLN A 186 -11.48 2.20 -9.76
N MET A 187 -11.35 2.22 -8.44
CA MET A 187 -12.15 1.38 -7.53
C MET A 187 -13.63 1.78 -7.49
N ASN A 188 -13.94 3.06 -7.68
CA ASN A 188 -15.31 3.60 -7.64
C ASN A 188 -15.87 3.93 -9.02
N ARG A 189 -15.33 3.33 -10.09
CA ARG A 189 -15.72 3.64 -11.48
C ARG A 189 -17.20 3.40 -11.78
N ASP A 190 -17.83 2.46 -11.07
CA ASP A 190 -19.22 2.06 -11.29
C ASP A 190 -20.21 2.95 -10.52
N THR A 191 -19.74 3.72 -9.53
CA THR A 191 -20.57 4.63 -8.72
C THR A 191 -20.38 6.09 -9.05
N LEU A 192 -19.18 6.46 -9.51
CA LEU A 192 -18.88 7.83 -9.86
C LEU A 192 -19.57 8.16 -11.19
N ASP A 193 -20.18 9.34 -11.23
CA ASP A 193 -20.62 9.90 -12.50
C ASP A 193 -19.44 9.98 -13.48
N ARG A 194 -19.72 9.76 -14.78
CA ARG A 194 -18.68 9.70 -15.81
C ARG A 194 -17.88 10.99 -15.89
N ALA A 195 -18.53 12.15 -15.74
CA ALA A 195 -17.84 13.44 -15.77
C ALA A 195 -16.93 13.61 -14.55
N LEU A 196 -17.44 13.29 -13.36
CA LEU A 196 -16.66 13.35 -12.11
C LEU A 196 -15.46 12.38 -12.15
N ALA A 197 -15.67 11.14 -12.57
CA ALA A 197 -14.59 10.16 -12.72
C ALA A 197 -13.52 10.63 -13.72
N SER A 198 -13.92 11.25 -14.83
CA SER A 198 -13.00 11.83 -15.80
C SER A 198 -12.18 12.98 -15.20
N ASN A 199 -12.83 13.89 -14.47
CA ASN A 199 -12.18 15.03 -13.84
C ASN A 199 -11.20 14.61 -12.75
N LEU A 200 -11.58 13.65 -11.90
CA LEU A 200 -10.70 13.12 -10.85
C LEU A 200 -9.53 12.33 -11.45
N ARG A 201 -9.73 11.59 -12.53
CA ARG A 201 -8.64 10.96 -13.28
C ARG A 201 -7.67 11.98 -13.85
N LEU A 202 -8.17 13.07 -14.44
CA LEU A 202 -7.34 14.15 -14.95
C LEU A 202 -6.58 14.85 -13.81
N ALA A 203 -7.23 15.18 -12.70
CA ALA A 203 -6.58 15.77 -11.54
C ALA A 203 -5.50 14.85 -10.96
N GLY A 204 -5.80 13.55 -10.82
CA GLY A 204 -4.84 12.55 -10.33
C GLY A 204 -3.65 12.40 -11.26
N ALA A 205 -3.89 12.38 -12.56
CA ALA A 205 -2.84 12.38 -13.57
C ALA A 205 -1.97 13.63 -13.48
N LEU A 206 -2.57 14.81 -13.41
CA LEU A 206 -1.85 16.07 -13.28
C LEU A 206 -0.98 16.11 -12.03
N LEU A 207 -1.48 15.64 -10.89
CA LEU A 207 -0.72 15.58 -9.64
C LEU A 207 0.45 14.59 -9.73
N LEU A 208 0.21 13.43 -10.35
CA LEU A 208 1.23 12.40 -10.58
C LEU A 208 2.42 12.95 -11.39
N VAL A 209 2.10 13.82 -12.34
CA VAL A 209 2.98 14.47 -13.30
C VAL A 209 3.64 15.75 -12.77
N ALA A 210 2.90 16.57 -12.02
CA ALA A 210 3.34 17.87 -11.56
C ALA A 210 4.59 17.78 -10.68
N GLY A 211 4.68 16.73 -9.86
CA GLY A 211 5.84 16.49 -8.99
C GLY A 211 7.16 16.38 -9.78
N PRO A 212 7.31 15.34 -10.61
CA PRO A 212 8.50 15.18 -11.46
C PRO A 212 8.79 16.40 -12.33
N PHE A 213 7.74 17.04 -12.89
CA PHE A 213 7.89 18.23 -13.74
C PHE A 213 8.49 19.43 -12.99
N VAL A 214 7.98 19.75 -11.80
CA VAL A 214 8.53 20.87 -11.01
C VAL A 214 9.95 20.56 -10.54
N LYS A 215 10.24 19.30 -10.19
CA LYS A 215 11.60 18.88 -9.82
C LYS A 215 12.59 19.05 -10.97
N LEU A 216 12.17 18.81 -12.22
CA LEU A 216 12.97 19.08 -13.41
C LEU A 216 13.30 20.57 -13.56
N LEU A 217 12.29 21.44 -13.39
CA LEU A 217 12.50 22.90 -13.51
C LEU A 217 13.48 23.44 -12.45
N GLN A 218 13.51 22.83 -11.27
CA GLN A 218 14.38 23.24 -10.16
C GLN A 218 15.80 22.67 -10.26
N THR A 219 15.97 21.51 -10.91
CA THR A 219 17.24 20.78 -10.91
C THR A 219 17.93 20.92 -12.27
N SER A 220 18.47 22.10 -12.56
CA SER A 220 19.02 22.44 -13.89
C SER A 220 20.39 21.81 -14.23
N SER A 221 20.97 20.99 -13.35
CA SER A 221 22.36 20.53 -13.51
C SER A 221 22.68 19.14 -12.95
N ASP A 222 21.71 18.40 -12.41
CA ASP A 222 21.96 17.09 -11.81
C ASP A 222 21.56 15.97 -12.76
N THR A 223 22.53 15.18 -13.21
CA THR A 223 22.35 14.09 -14.17
C THR A 223 21.43 13.00 -13.63
N LEU A 224 21.38 12.84 -12.30
CA LEU A 224 20.44 11.94 -11.63
C LEU A 224 18.98 12.40 -11.78
N ALA A 225 18.74 13.70 -11.94
CA ALA A 225 17.39 14.22 -12.14
C ALA A 225 16.80 13.78 -13.50
N LEU A 226 17.64 13.63 -14.54
CA LEU A 226 17.23 13.20 -15.88
C LEU A 226 16.93 11.70 -15.95
N LEU A 227 17.75 10.87 -15.30
CA LEU A 227 17.47 9.43 -15.15
C LEU A 227 16.17 9.20 -14.37
N ASN A 228 15.97 9.97 -13.30
CA ASN A 228 14.73 9.93 -12.54
C ASN A 228 13.55 10.36 -13.42
N LEU A 229 13.74 11.35 -14.31
CA LEU A 229 12.67 11.79 -15.21
C LEU A 229 12.26 10.74 -16.21
N GLY A 230 13.22 10.10 -16.89
CA GLY A 230 12.94 9.03 -17.85
C GLY A 230 12.27 7.83 -17.17
N PHE A 231 12.66 7.52 -15.93
CA PHE A 231 11.98 6.50 -15.12
C PHE A 231 10.53 6.90 -14.84
N TRP A 232 10.29 8.13 -14.36
CA TRP A 232 8.93 8.61 -14.11
C TRP A 232 8.10 8.73 -15.38
N SER A 233 8.64 9.18 -16.51
CA SER A 233 7.90 9.29 -17.78
C SER A 233 7.50 7.92 -18.32
N ALA A 234 8.40 6.92 -18.23
CA ALA A 234 8.08 5.54 -18.55
C ALA A 234 7.02 4.95 -17.61
N LEU A 235 7.11 5.22 -16.30
CA LEU A 235 6.15 4.74 -15.30
C LEU A 235 4.77 5.39 -15.49
N VAL A 236 4.72 6.70 -15.74
CA VAL A 236 3.48 7.43 -16.07
C VAL A 236 2.88 6.93 -17.37
N GLY A 237 3.70 6.76 -18.42
CA GLY A 237 3.24 6.29 -19.74
C GLY A 237 2.66 4.88 -19.67
N THR A 238 3.37 3.96 -19.00
CA THR A 238 2.89 2.58 -18.79
C THR A 238 1.64 2.55 -17.91
N ALA A 239 1.59 3.32 -16.82
CA ALA A 239 0.39 3.46 -15.99
C ALA A 239 -0.80 4.00 -16.81
N GLY A 240 -0.55 4.94 -17.72
CA GLY A 240 -1.56 5.47 -18.63
C GLY A 240 -2.22 4.46 -19.53
N VAL A 241 -1.40 3.59 -20.11
CA VAL A 241 -1.82 2.49 -20.99
C VAL A 241 -2.64 1.48 -20.21
N VAL A 242 -2.17 1.09 -19.02
CA VAL A 242 -2.89 0.16 -18.13
C VAL A 242 -4.22 0.74 -17.66
N LEU A 243 -4.27 2.04 -17.34
CA LEU A 243 -5.46 2.70 -16.80
C LEU A 243 -6.50 3.11 -17.87
N LYS A 244 -6.18 2.97 -19.16
CA LYS A 244 -7.07 3.33 -20.31
C LYS A 244 -7.48 4.81 -20.33
N ILE A 245 -6.60 5.70 -19.90
CA ILE A 245 -6.89 7.15 -19.82
C ILE A 245 -6.11 7.86 -20.92
N ARG A 246 -6.80 8.36 -21.96
CA ARG A 246 -6.18 9.08 -23.09
C ARG A 246 -5.30 10.25 -22.65
N ILE A 247 -5.65 10.92 -21.54
CA ILE A 247 -4.86 12.01 -20.96
C ILE A 247 -3.44 11.57 -20.57
N PHE A 248 -3.24 10.30 -20.16
CA PHE A 248 -1.90 9.81 -19.85
C PHE A 248 -1.04 9.54 -21.09
N LEU A 249 -1.65 9.19 -22.22
CA LEU A 249 -0.92 9.11 -23.49
C LEU A 249 -0.43 10.50 -23.90
N TYR A 250 -1.27 11.52 -23.77
CA TYR A 250 -0.88 12.90 -24.06
C TYR A 250 0.15 13.44 -23.05
N SER A 251 -0.01 13.18 -21.75
CA SER A 251 0.96 13.63 -20.74
C SER A 251 2.27 12.86 -20.82
N GLY A 252 2.24 11.55 -21.04
CA GLY A 252 3.43 10.73 -21.31
C GLY A 252 4.16 11.17 -22.57
N GLY A 253 3.43 11.47 -23.64
CA GLY A 253 4.00 12.07 -24.86
C GLY A 253 4.61 13.45 -24.63
N LEU A 254 3.94 14.31 -23.85
CA LEU A 254 4.48 15.61 -23.46
C LEU A 254 5.77 15.47 -22.64
N PHE A 255 5.82 14.54 -21.69
CA PHE A 255 7.05 14.24 -20.95
C PHE A 255 8.15 13.72 -21.84
N PHE A 256 7.83 12.82 -22.77
CA PHE A 256 8.82 12.32 -23.71
C PHE A 256 9.41 13.45 -24.56
N LEU A 257 8.58 14.42 -24.98
CA LEU A 257 9.06 15.62 -25.68
C LEU A 257 9.92 16.52 -24.79
N LEU A 258 9.56 16.68 -23.52
CA LEU A 258 10.36 17.43 -22.54
C LEU A 258 11.70 16.73 -22.23
N ASP A 259 11.68 15.39 -22.09
CA ASP A 259 12.87 14.54 -21.96
C ASP A 259 13.78 14.72 -23.17
N LEU A 260 13.21 14.67 -24.39
CA LEU A 260 13.93 14.88 -25.63
C LEU A 260 14.58 16.27 -25.67
N ALA A 261 13.84 17.32 -25.32
CA ALA A 261 14.34 18.69 -25.28
C ALA A 261 15.47 18.86 -24.24
N ALA A 262 15.28 18.31 -23.04
CA ALA A 262 16.28 18.35 -21.98
C ALA A 262 17.56 17.61 -22.37
N LEU A 263 17.42 16.46 -23.04
CA LEU A 263 18.54 15.66 -23.53
C LEU A 263 19.30 16.37 -24.66
N VAL A 264 18.61 16.99 -25.62
CA VAL A 264 19.24 17.80 -26.68
C VAL A 264 20.03 18.96 -26.07
N TRP A 265 19.48 19.64 -25.07
CA TRP A 265 20.18 20.70 -24.34
C TRP A 265 21.43 20.18 -23.61
N LEU A 266 21.35 18.98 -23.01
CA LEU A 266 22.49 18.36 -22.32
C LEU A 266 23.60 17.96 -23.29
N LEU A 267 23.24 17.38 -24.44
CA LEU A 267 24.16 17.00 -25.51
C LEU A 267 24.94 18.20 -26.02
N TYR A 268 24.29 19.37 -26.12
CA TYR A 268 24.94 20.62 -26.49
C TYR A 268 25.98 21.06 -25.45
N ARG A 269 25.75 20.77 -24.16
CA ARG A 269 26.59 21.26 -23.05
C ARG A 269 27.74 20.31 -22.66
N SER A 270 27.60 19.01 -22.87
CA SER A 270 28.63 18.04 -22.44
C SER A 270 28.64 16.74 -23.27
N SER A 271 29.77 16.46 -23.93
CA SER A 271 29.95 15.27 -24.80
C SER A 271 30.01 13.93 -24.05
N GLY A 272 30.39 13.92 -22.77
CA GLY A 272 30.61 12.67 -22.02
C GLY A 272 29.34 11.90 -21.67
N TRP A 273 28.18 12.57 -21.69
CA TRP A 273 26.91 12.03 -21.21
C TRP A 273 25.95 11.61 -22.33
N MET A 274 26.41 11.68 -23.58
CA MET A 274 25.64 11.32 -24.78
C MET A 274 25.12 9.88 -24.74
N MET A 275 25.95 8.94 -24.24
CA MET A 275 25.59 7.53 -24.14
C MET A 275 24.42 7.29 -23.17
N ILE A 276 24.43 7.89 -21.98
CA ILE A 276 23.38 7.69 -20.97
C ILE A 276 22.05 8.29 -21.46
N GLY A 277 22.10 9.50 -22.02
CA GLY A 277 20.91 10.10 -22.64
C GLY A 277 20.32 9.19 -23.71
N PHE A 278 21.16 8.68 -24.62
CA PHE A 278 20.72 7.77 -25.68
C PHE A 278 20.04 6.50 -25.14
N TYR A 279 20.58 5.87 -24.10
CA TYR A 279 19.95 4.69 -23.48
C TYR A 279 18.58 5.03 -22.86
N VAL A 280 18.45 6.17 -22.17
CA VAL A 280 17.16 6.59 -21.59
C VAL A 280 16.11 6.85 -22.68
N LEU A 281 16.51 7.51 -23.77
CA LEU A 281 15.65 7.81 -24.91
C LEU A 281 15.22 6.52 -25.62
N LEU A 282 16.16 5.59 -25.83
CA LEU A 282 15.88 4.27 -26.40
C LEU A 282 14.89 3.49 -25.53
N LEU A 283 15.05 3.54 -24.20
CA LEU A 283 14.11 2.95 -23.24
C LEU A 283 12.72 3.58 -23.32
N GLY A 284 12.64 4.91 -23.43
CA GLY A 284 11.37 5.62 -23.61
C GLY A 284 10.67 5.25 -24.91
N VAL A 285 11.40 5.20 -26.04
CA VAL A 285 10.87 4.77 -27.35
C VAL A 285 10.43 3.32 -27.30
N LEU A 286 11.20 2.43 -26.67
CA LEU A 286 10.82 1.03 -26.47
C LEU A 286 9.54 0.92 -25.63
N ALA A 287 9.43 1.67 -24.54
CA ALA A 287 8.23 1.68 -23.69
C ALA A 287 6.99 2.15 -24.46
N ILE A 288 7.11 3.24 -25.22
CA ILE A 288 6.02 3.75 -26.09
C ILE A 288 5.70 2.73 -27.19
N GLY A 289 6.71 2.11 -27.80
CA GLY A 289 6.53 1.09 -28.84
C GLY A 289 5.82 -0.16 -28.32
N VAL A 290 6.21 -0.65 -27.15
CA VAL A 290 5.55 -1.77 -26.47
C VAL A 290 4.11 -1.40 -26.14
N ALA A 291 3.87 -0.21 -25.60
CA ALA A 291 2.53 0.30 -25.32
C ALA A 291 1.65 0.36 -26.59
N ALA A 292 2.15 0.93 -27.68
CA ALA A 292 1.43 1.04 -28.94
C ALA A 292 1.14 -0.33 -29.57
N LEU A 293 2.09 -1.27 -29.50
CA LEU A 293 1.89 -2.65 -29.95
C LEU A 293 0.84 -3.37 -29.09
N PHE A 294 0.87 -3.15 -27.78
CA PHE A 294 -0.11 -3.72 -26.86
C PHE A 294 -1.51 -3.19 -27.18
N GLU A 295 -1.66 -1.88 -27.41
CA GLU A 295 -2.94 -1.27 -27.76
C GLU A 295 -3.46 -1.76 -29.12
N ARG A 296 -2.58 -1.94 -30.12
CA ARG A 296 -2.95 -2.50 -31.43
C ARG A 296 -3.36 -3.96 -31.37
N LYS A 297 -2.68 -4.78 -30.55
CA LYS A 297 -2.99 -6.22 -30.39
C LYS A 297 -4.06 -6.50 -29.35
N ARG A 298 -4.53 -5.48 -28.64
CA ARG A 298 -5.43 -5.64 -27.50
C ARG A 298 -6.74 -6.33 -27.87
N SER A 299 -7.36 -5.98 -28.99
CA SER A 299 -8.60 -6.63 -29.45
C SER A 299 -8.40 -8.14 -29.68
N ALA A 300 -7.24 -8.53 -30.21
CA ALA A 300 -6.88 -9.93 -30.41
C ALA A 300 -6.55 -10.67 -29.10
N ILE A 301 -6.03 -9.96 -28.08
CA ILE A 301 -5.80 -10.52 -26.75
C ILE A 301 -7.13 -10.70 -26.02
N GLU A 302 -8.03 -9.71 -26.08
CA GLU A 302 -9.37 -9.78 -25.46
C GLU A 302 -10.18 -10.93 -26.08
N SER A 303 -10.13 -11.12 -27.40
CA SER A 303 -10.79 -12.27 -28.05
C SER A 303 -10.19 -13.61 -27.63
N ARG A 304 -8.86 -13.73 -27.57
CA ARG A 304 -8.18 -14.95 -27.08
C ARG A 304 -8.54 -15.29 -25.63
N ILE A 305 -8.66 -14.29 -24.76
CA ILE A 305 -9.05 -14.51 -23.37
C ILE A 305 -10.50 -14.97 -23.29
N GLN A 306 -11.40 -14.41 -24.09
CA GLN A 306 -12.79 -14.86 -24.17
C GLN A 306 -12.89 -16.31 -24.65
N GLU A 307 -12.17 -16.67 -25.73
CA GLU A 307 -12.09 -18.05 -26.22
C GLU A 307 -11.60 -19.01 -25.13
N LEU A 308 -10.52 -18.67 -24.40
CA LEU A 308 -10.00 -19.49 -23.31
C LEU A 308 -10.98 -19.60 -22.12
N GLN A 309 -11.73 -18.54 -21.83
CA GLN A 309 -12.75 -18.57 -20.78
C GLN A 309 -13.94 -19.44 -21.19
N GLU A 310 -14.34 -19.41 -22.46
CA GLU A 310 -15.38 -20.29 -23.01
C GLU A 310 -14.93 -21.75 -23.02
N GLU A 311 -13.69 -22.00 -23.43
CA GLU A 311 -13.08 -23.34 -23.40
C GLU A 311 -12.97 -23.86 -21.96
N MET A 312 -12.54 -23.06 -20.99
CA MET A 312 -12.52 -23.49 -19.59
C MET A 312 -13.91 -23.80 -19.04
N LYS A 313 -14.94 -23.01 -19.41
CA LYS A 313 -16.31 -23.26 -18.97
C LYS A 313 -16.90 -24.54 -19.55
N SER A 314 -16.46 -24.98 -20.72
CA SER A 314 -16.96 -26.24 -21.30
C SER A 314 -16.33 -27.48 -20.65
N TRP A 315 -15.35 -27.31 -19.77
CA TRP A 315 -14.71 -28.40 -19.01
C TRP A 315 -15.28 -28.57 -17.60
N GLU A 316 -16.13 -27.64 -17.14
CA GLU A 316 -16.92 -27.72 -15.90
C GLU A 316 -18.32 -28.26 -16.17
#